data_AF-A8MGF1-F1
#
_entry.id   AF-A8MGF1-F1
#
_cell.length_a   1.000
_cell.length_b   1.000
_cell.length_c   1.000
_cell.angle_alpha   90.00
_cell.angle_beta   90.00
_cell.angle_gamma   90.00
#
_symmetry.space_group_name_H-M   'P 1'
#
loop_
_entity.id
_entity.type
_entity.pdbx_description
1 polymer ?
#
loop_
_entity_poly.entity_id
_entity_poly.type
_entity_poly.pdbx_seq_one_letter_code
_entity_poly.pdbx_strand_id
1 'polypeptide(L)'
;MMEKLLKNKIKTRELTRNEKFLLGILGILLILLGGYRYIITPQTKTIETLKAQRLDYESKIEENNDFIRREESIQEEWNRLNKEKETLYTKYFSTLNQSEIIYLLNDIIPNQEVFTEDLSFSRPVYEEMEDFQIKNMDISLPYKGEYTGIIEIIRALKNSPQKLSLESVSIDMDSDGSLNGNMAIKVYSLDGIDGNISKPLFTDDVERKNLNEDNEDISMIPFFENKVENENRDGQDYTKSTVKPYIEETLLDFETKNIYLIPSQKLVQGNVSISKKAKSKKYALRLEYNILAVEEENRVYVDVSKNNVILKYPPNTLGIWVYAYDYSPATIGMLFRGQMGEEIYIPFTEGIGWTGWRYLEAPPHEDLKIYPLTLEKLYVEIPSGREDYGVLIMDQLEAVYTRNIDEKGNDISGEQYMFHVVEQGDTIEKISVKYYQSNRYKNEILKLNDLNEGEIISIGRILVLKKR
;
A
#
# COMPACT_ATOMS: atom_id res chain seq x y z
N MET A 1 -8.07 -78.62 -52.99
CA MET A 1 -6.72 -79.14 -52.67
C MET A 1 -6.32 -78.50 -51.36
N MET A 2 -6.32 -79.30 -50.30
CA MET A 2 -6.49 -78.89 -48.90
C MET A 2 -5.19 -78.38 -48.26
N GLU A 3 -5.34 -77.42 -47.34
CA GLU A 3 -4.32 -76.81 -46.48
C GLU A 3 -3.40 -77.81 -45.76
N LYS A 4 -2.15 -77.38 -45.51
CA LYS A 4 -1.51 -77.28 -44.18
C LYS A 4 0.00 -77.47 -44.29
N LEU A 5 0.74 -76.38 -44.23
CA LEU A 5 2.15 -76.42 -43.85
C LEU A 5 2.26 -76.15 -42.33
N LEU A 6 2.64 -77.23 -41.64
CA LEU A 6 3.61 -77.28 -40.54
C LEU A 6 3.37 -76.42 -39.29
N LYS A 7 2.68 -77.02 -38.29
CA LYS A 7 2.97 -76.77 -36.88
C LYS A 7 3.91 -77.87 -36.37
N ASN A 8 5.19 -77.52 -36.19
CA ASN A 8 6.10 -78.33 -35.38
C ASN A 8 5.60 -78.32 -33.94
N LYS A 9 5.04 -79.46 -33.50
CA LYS A 9 4.64 -79.65 -32.09
C LYS A 9 5.90 -79.91 -31.26
N ILE A 10 6.26 -78.93 -30.44
CA ILE A 10 7.21 -79.10 -29.34
C ILE A 10 6.64 -80.19 -28.42
N LYS A 11 7.34 -81.33 -28.29
CA LYS A 11 6.96 -82.40 -27.36
C LYS A 11 7.14 -81.90 -25.93
N THR A 12 6.06 -81.55 -25.27
CA THR A 12 6.05 -81.24 -23.83
C THR A 12 5.96 -82.53 -23.03
N ARG A 13 6.92 -82.72 -22.11
CA ARG A 13 6.89 -83.80 -21.11
C ARG A 13 5.67 -83.62 -20.18
N GLU A 14 5.01 -84.72 -19.81
CA GLU A 14 3.93 -84.67 -18.83
C GLU A 14 4.49 -84.36 -17.44
N LEU A 15 3.99 -83.27 -16.84
CA LEU A 15 4.41 -82.81 -15.52
C LEU A 15 3.97 -83.81 -14.45
N THR A 16 4.92 -84.20 -13.61
CA THR A 16 4.68 -85.07 -12.45
C THR A 16 3.78 -84.38 -11.41
N ARG A 17 3.15 -85.17 -10.53
CA ARG A 17 2.21 -84.66 -9.51
C ARG A 17 2.84 -83.59 -8.60
N ASN A 18 4.13 -83.74 -8.31
CA ASN A 18 4.90 -82.81 -7.47
C ASN A 18 5.24 -81.50 -8.21
N GLU A 19 5.54 -81.56 -9.51
CA GLU A 19 5.81 -80.36 -10.34
C GLU A 19 4.56 -79.48 -10.50
N LYS A 20 3.38 -80.10 -10.64
CA LYS A 20 2.10 -79.35 -10.66
C LYS A 20 1.81 -78.66 -9.32
N PHE A 21 2.15 -79.32 -8.20
CA PHE A 21 2.01 -78.73 -6.86
C PHE A 21 2.98 -77.55 -6.65
N LEU A 22 4.25 -77.72 -7.06
CA LEU A 22 5.27 -76.66 -7.03
C LEU A 22 4.89 -75.44 -7.90
N LEU A 23 4.34 -75.66 -9.09
CA LEU A 23 3.86 -74.59 -9.97
C LEU A 23 2.67 -73.82 -9.36
N GLY A 24 1.78 -74.49 -8.64
CA GLY A 24 0.70 -73.85 -7.90
C GLY A 24 1.22 -72.92 -6.80
N ILE A 25 2.21 -73.39 -6.02
CA ILE A 25 2.86 -72.58 -4.98
C ILE A 25 3.60 -71.39 -5.60
N LEU A 26 4.31 -71.59 -6.71
CA LEU A 26 4.99 -70.52 -7.43
C LEU A 26 4.00 -69.44 -7.91
N GLY A 27 2.84 -69.85 -8.43
CA GLY A 27 1.79 -68.92 -8.85
C GLY A 27 1.25 -68.08 -7.70
N ILE A 28 0.98 -68.69 -6.54
CA ILE A 28 0.55 -67.97 -5.33
C ILE A 28 1.62 -66.99 -4.86
N LEU A 29 2.89 -67.40 -4.88
CA LEU A 29 4.02 -66.56 -4.48
C LEU A 29 4.20 -65.36 -5.41
N LEU A 30 4.01 -65.54 -6.72
CA LEU A 30 4.03 -64.45 -7.70
C LEU A 30 2.86 -63.47 -7.51
N ILE A 31 1.67 -63.96 -7.17
CA ILE A 31 0.52 -63.10 -6.86
C ILE A 31 0.79 -62.25 -5.60
N LEU A 32 1.34 -62.87 -4.54
CA LEU A 32 1.72 -62.14 -3.32
C LEU A 32 2.78 -61.07 -3.59
N LEU A 33 3.80 -61.41 -4.39
CA LEU A 33 4.89 -60.49 -4.72
C LEU A 33 4.40 -59.35 -5.64
N GLY A 34 3.48 -59.65 -6.55
CA GLY A 34 2.77 -58.66 -7.36
C GLY A 34 1.92 -57.73 -6.50
N GLY A 35 1.10 -58.27 -5.58
CA GLY A 35 0.29 -57.47 -4.66
C GLY A 35 1.14 -56.54 -3.77
N TYR A 36 2.25 -57.05 -3.25
CA TYR A 36 3.20 -56.25 -2.48
C TYR A 36 3.78 -55.08 -3.30
N ARG A 37 4.21 -55.35 -4.54
CA ARG A 37 4.84 -54.34 -5.41
C ARG A 37 3.84 -53.31 -5.96
N TYR A 38 2.66 -53.74 -6.38
CA TYR A 38 1.71 -52.88 -7.11
C TYR A 38 0.62 -52.26 -6.24
N ILE A 39 0.35 -52.79 -5.04
CA ILE A 39 -0.71 -52.27 -4.15
C ILE A 39 -0.12 -51.65 -2.89
N ILE A 40 0.73 -52.39 -2.16
CA ILE A 40 1.26 -51.92 -0.87
C ILE A 40 2.32 -50.83 -1.04
N THR A 41 3.21 -50.98 -2.01
CA THR A 41 4.30 -50.02 -2.25
C THR A 41 3.81 -48.61 -2.65
N PRO A 42 2.81 -48.43 -3.55
CA PRO A 42 2.29 -47.09 -3.81
C PRO A 42 1.48 -46.52 -2.63
N GLN A 43 0.71 -47.34 -1.91
CA GLN A 43 -0.08 -46.88 -0.76
C GLN A 43 0.79 -46.36 0.39
N THR A 44 1.91 -47.03 0.66
CA THR A 44 2.87 -46.57 1.69
C THR A 44 3.48 -45.21 1.34
N LYS A 45 3.82 -44.97 0.06
CA LYS A 45 4.26 -43.65 -0.41
C LYS A 45 3.19 -42.58 -0.25
N THR A 46 1.93 -42.87 -0.61
CA THR A 46 0.82 -41.92 -0.42
C THR A 46 0.62 -41.57 1.05
N ILE A 47 0.75 -42.53 1.95
CA ILE A 47 0.66 -42.29 3.40
C ILE A 47 1.81 -41.41 3.88
N GLU A 48 3.04 -41.64 3.41
CA GLU A 48 4.19 -40.79 3.74
C GLU A 48 4.02 -39.36 3.23
N THR A 49 3.55 -39.17 1.99
CA THR A 49 3.30 -37.83 1.45
C THR A 49 2.18 -37.12 2.22
N LEU A 50 1.11 -37.82 2.58
CA LEU A 50 0.02 -37.24 3.37
C LEU A 50 0.47 -36.87 4.79
N LYS A 51 1.35 -37.66 5.41
CA LYS A 51 1.96 -37.31 6.70
C LYS A 51 2.86 -36.07 6.60
N ALA A 52 3.66 -35.97 5.54
CA ALA A 52 4.50 -34.79 5.31
C ALA A 52 3.67 -33.53 5.10
N GLN A 53 2.59 -33.62 4.31
CA GLN A 53 1.63 -32.51 4.13
C GLN A 53 0.98 -32.11 5.44
N ARG A 54 0.59 -33.08 6.29
CA ARG A 54 0.00 -32.77 7.60
C ARG A 54 0.95 -31.98 8.49
N LEU A 55 2.23 -32.35 8.53
CA LEU A 55 3.25 -31.62 9.29
C LEU A 55 3.48 -30.19 8.76
N ASP A 56 3.45 -30.01 7.44
CA ASP A 56 3.52 -28.67 6.82
C ASP A 56 2.33 -27.78 7.25
N TYR A 57 1.12 -28.33 7.24
CA TYR A 57 -0.07 -27.61 7.69
C TYR A 57 -0.04 -27.34 9.21
N GLU A 58 0.43 -28.27 10.03
CA GLU A 58 0.62 -28.05 11.47
C GLU A 58 1.61 -26.90 11.73
N SER A 59 2.72 -26.83 10.99
CA SER A 59 3.70 -25.74 11.08
C SER A 59 3.11 -24.39 10.66
N LYS A 60 2.29 -24.35 9.60
CA LYS A 60 1.61 -23.12 9.16
C LYS A 60 0.60 -22.61 10.19
N ILE A 61 -0.10 -23.53 10.87
CA ILE A 61 -1.03 -23.17 11.94
C ILE A 61 -0.28 -22.59 13.14
N GLU A 62 0.88 -23.16 13.50
CA GLU A 62 1.73 -22.64 14.57
C GLU A 62 2.24 -21.22 14.27
N GLU A 63 2.75 -20.99 13.06
CA GLU A 63 3.19 -19.67 12.60
C GLU A 63 2.06 -18.64 12.65
N ASN A 64 0.86 -18.99 12.15
CA ASN A 64 -0.30 -18.10 12.21
C ASN A 64 -0.74 -17.81 13.64
N ASN A 65 -0.68 -18.80 14.54
CA ASN A 65 -0.99 -18.59 15.95
C ASN A 65 0.00 -17.64 16.63
N ASP A 66 1.27 -17.64 16.23
CA ASP A 66 2.27 -16.68 16.73
C ASP A 66 2.02 -15.24 16.23
N PHE A 67 1.44 -15.07 15.05
CA PHE A 67 0.94 -13.76 14.60
C PHE A 67 -0.28 -13.31 15.42
N ILE A 68 -1.25 -14.20 15.65
CA ILE A 68 -2.45 -13.91 16.45
C ILE A 68 -2.07 -13.53 17.90
N ARG A 69 -1.07 -14.19 18.50
CA ARG A 69 -0.58 -13.84 19.85
C ARG A 69 0.04 -12.44 19.95
N ARG A 70 0.52 -11.88 18.82
CA ARG A 70 1.12 -10.54 18.77
C ARG A 70 0.12 -9.45 18.38
N GLU A 71 -1.06 -9.82 17.91
CA GLU A 71 -2.10 -8.88 17.44
C GLU A 71 -2.46 -7.84 18.51
N GLU A 72 -2.64 -8.25 19.76
CA GLU A 72 -2.95 -7.35 20.87
C GLU A 72 -1.82 -6.32 21.09
N SER A 73 -0.56 -6.76 21.15
CA SER A 73 0.59 -5.87 21.30
C SER A 73 0.76 -4.90 20.12
N ILE A 74 0.49 -5.38 18.89
CA ILE A 74 0.53 -4.54 17.68
C ILE A 74 -0.57 -3.49 17.74
N GLN A 75 -1.78 -3.85 18.18
CA GLN A 75 -2.90 -2.93 18.29
C GLN A 75 -2.66 -1.87 19.36
N GLU A 76 -2.08 -2.24 20.50
CA GLU A 76 -1.68 -1.29 21.54
C GLU A 76 -0.62 -0.31 21.04
N GLU A 77 0.41 -0.80 20.36
CA GLU A 77 1.44 0.04 19.77
C GLU A 77 0.88 0.98 18.71
N TRP A 78 0.01 0.47 17.84
CA TRP A 78 -0.67 1.27 16.81
C TRP A 78 -1.54 2.37 17.43
N ASN A 79 -2.30 2.06 18.48
CA ASN A 79 -3.11 3.02 19.22
C ASN A 79 -2.22 4.10 19.88
N ARG A 80 -1.10 3.69 20.50
CA ARG A 80 -0.12 4.61 21.10
C ARG A 80 0.47 5.55 20.06
N LEU A 81 0.96 5.00 18.95
CA LEU A 81 1.57 5.76 17.86
C LEU A 81 0.57 6.72 17.20
N ASN A 82 -0.68 6.30 17.01
CA ASN A 82 -1.70 7.19 16.50
C ASN A 82 -2.02 8.32 17.46
N LYS A 83 -2.14 8.04 18.76
CA LYS A 83 -2.37 9.10 19.75
C LYS A 83 -1.21 10.10 19.79
N GLU A 84 0.02 9.61 19.68
CA GLU A 84 1.21 10.44 19.60
C GLU A 84 1.21 11.30 18.34
N LYS A 85 0.88 10.71 17.18
CA LYS A 85 0.71 11.40 15.90
C LYS A 85 -0.34 12.52 15.98
N GLU A 86 -1.53 12.25 16.51
CA GLU A 86 -2.57 13.29 16.68
C GLU A 86 -2.10 14.41 17.61
N THR A 87 -1.37 14.07 18.68
CA THR A 87 -0.79 15.05 19.60
C THR A 87 0.30 15.90 18.93
N LEU A 88 1.04 15.35 17.98
CA LEU A 88 2.02 16.10 17.19
C LEU A 88 1.30 17.01 16.16
N TYR A 89 0.23 16.55 15.52
CA TYR A 89 -0.51 17.35 14.55
C TYR A 89 -1.16 18.60 15.14
N THR A 90 -1.64 18.55 16.38
CA THR A 90 -2.21 19.74 17.05
C THR A 90 -1.16 20.80 17.39
N LYS A 91 0.10 20.41 17.56
CA LYS A 91 1.21 21.31 17.89
C LYS A 91 1.70 22.15 16.71
N TYR A 92 1.34 21.83 15.47
CA TYR A 92 1.82 22.57 14.30
C TYR A 92 0.64 23.17 13.50
N PHE A 93 0.93 24.16 12.67
CA PHE A 93 -0.09 24.76 11.81
C PHE A 93 -0.41 23.82 10.64
N SER A 94 -1.69 23.64 10.33
CA SER A 94 -2.08 22.86 9.13
C SER A 94 -1.69 23.58 7.85
N THR A 95 -1.90 24.89 7.81
CA THR A 95 -1.51 25.78 6.71
C THR A 95 -0.97 27.09 7.27
N LEU A 96 -0.11 27.79 6.52
CA LEU A 96 0.45 29.08 6.95
C LEU A 96 -0.50 30.23 6.62
N ASN A 97 -1.65 30.26 7.30
CA ASN A 97 -2.66 31.32 7.18
C ASN A 97 -2.32 32.49 8.12
N GLN A 98 -1.98 33.65 7.56
CA GLN A 98 -1.63 34.85 8.33
C GLN A 98 -2.73 35.28 9.30
N SER A 99 -4.01 35.17 8.93
CA SER A 99 -5.12 35.59 9.80
C SER A 99 -5.24 34.73 11.06
N GLU A 100 -5.01 33.42 10.95
CA GLU A 100 -5.02 32.50 12.09
C GLU A 100 -3.83 32.75 13.02
N ILE A 101 -2.67 33.04 12.44
CA ILE A 101 -1.45 33.36 13.19
C ILE A 101 -1.59 34.70 13.91
N ILE A 102 -2.15 35.73 13.26
CA ILE A 102 -2.42 37.03 13.89
C ILE A 102 -3.39 36.87 15.06
N TYR A 103 -4.44 36.07 14.90
CA TYR A 103 -5.39 35.79 15.98
C TYR A 103 -4.69 35.14 17.20
N LEU A 104 -3.84 34.15 16.97
CA LEU A 104 -3.06 33.51 18.02
C LEU A 104 -2.07 34.49 18.68
N LEU A 105 -1.36 35.30 17.90
CA LEU A 105 -0.42 36.29 18.44
C LEU A 105 -1.13 37.36 19.26
N ASN A 106 -2.35 37.76 18.87
CA ASN A 106 -3.15 38.72 19.62
C ASN A 106 -3.62 38.18 20.98
N ASP A 107 -3.82 36.86 21.12
CA ASP A 107 -4.10 36.22 22.41
C ASP A 107 -2.84 36.14 23.30
N ILE A 108 -1.66 36.02 22.67
CA ILE A 108 -0.36 35.92 23.34
C ILE A 108 0.16 37.29 23.82
N ILE A 109 -0.11 38.37 23.07
CA ILE A 109 0.39 39.72 23.39
C ILE A 109 -0.52 40.35 24.45
N PRO A 110 -0.04 40.63 25.66
CA PRO A 110 -0.85 41.24 26.70
C PRO A 110 -1.19 42.69 26.32
N ASN A 111 -2.49 42.98 26.18
CA ASN A 111 -3.06 44.27 25.72
C ASN A 111 -2.69 45.52 26.56
N GLN A 112 -1.87 45.40 27.61
CA GLN A 112 -1.60 46.48 28.56
C GLN A 112 -0.12 46.76 28.85
N GLU A 113 0.82 45.90 28.43
CA GLU A 113 2.25 46.04 28.79
C GLU A 113 3.19 46.18 27.60
N VAL A 114 2.75 45.79 26.41
CA VAL A 114 3.58 45.80 25.20
C VAL A 114 2.75 46.27 24.01
N PHE A 115 3.25 47.27 23.31
CA PHE A 115 2.66 47.80 22.08
C PHE A 115 3.39 47.22 20.86
N THR A 116 2.62 46.80 19.87
CA THR A 116 3.11 46.43 18.53
C THR A 116 2.52 47.41 17.52
N GLU A 117 3.38 48.08 16.75
CA GLU A 117 2.94 49.08 15.77
C GLU A 117 2.54 48.43 14.46
N ASP A 118 3.34 47.47 13.99
CA ASP A 118 3.16 46.78 12.71
C ASP A 118 3.62 45.32 12.82
N LEU A 119 3.01 44.42 12.05
CA LEU A 119 3.46 43.02 11.92
C LEU A 119 3.88 42.79 10.47
N SER A 120 5.05 42.17 10.27
CA SER A 120 5.46 41.75 8.92
C SER A 120 5.63 40.24 8.83
N PHE A 121 5.18 39.70 7.71
CA PHE A 121 5.20 38.28 7.40
C PHE A 121 5.99 38.06 6.11
N SER A 122 6.92 37.10 6.13
CA SER A 122 7.54 36.64 4.89
C SER A 122 6.54 35.82 4.06
N ARG A 123 6.87 35.60 2.78
CA ARG A 123 6.11 34.65 1.97
C ARG A 123 6.47 33.24 2.44
N PRO A 124 5.53 32.27 2.45
CA PRO A 124 5.84 30.89 2.73
C PRO A 124 6.98 30.36 1.85
N VAL A 125 7.98 29.74 2.46
CA VAL A 125 9.11 29.12 1.75
C VAL A 125 9.24 27.66 2.19
N TYR A 126 9.70 26.81 1.27
CA TYR A 126 10.07 25.44 1.61
C TYR A 126 11.48 25.40 2.21
N GLU A 127 11.62 24.73 3.34
CA GLU A 127 12.87 24.39 4.00
C GLU A 127 13.08 22.88 3.88
N GLU A 128 14.26 22.47 3.42
CA GLU A 128 14.63 21.06 3.31
C GLU A 128 15.10 20.56 4.69
N MET A 129 14.43 19.53 5.20
CA MET A 129 14.83 18.80 6.40
C MET A 129 15.11 17.36 6.01
N GLU A 130 16.39 16.96 5.99
CA GLU A 130 16.91 15.62 5.69
C GLU A 130 16.20 14.87 4.54
N ASP A 131 15.01 14.33 4.77
CA ASP A 131 14.23 13.49 3.85
C ASP A 131 12.90 14.13 3.35
N PHE A 132 12.50 15.32 3.81
CA PHE A 132 11.25 15.99 3.42
C PHE A 132 11.35 17.51 3.33
N GLN A 133 10.40 18.13 2.62
CA GLN A 133 10.27 19.58 2.52
C GLN A 133 9.14 20.07 3.43
N ILE A 134 9.44 21.03 4.30
CA ILE A 134 8.45 21.66 5.18
C ILE A 134 8.29 23.13 4.81
N LYS A 135 7.05 23.63 4.81
CA LYS A 135 6.82 25.07 4.63
C LYS A 135 7.01 25.80 5.95
N ASN A 136 7.70 26.92 5.88
CA ASN A 136 7.85 27.86 6.99
C ASN A 136 7.40 29.27 6.59
N MET A 137 7.20 30.11 7.59
CA MET A 137 6.97 31.55 7.46
C MET A 137 7.68 32.25 8.61
N ASP A 138 8.38 33.32 8.28
CA ASP A 138 9.01 34.20 9.26
C ASP A 138 8.10 35.38 9.57
N ILE A 139 8.06 35.75 10.84
CA ILE A 139 7.24 36.83 11.37
C ILE A 139 8.16 37.77 12.12
N SER A 140 8.09 39.05 11.76
CA SER A 140 8.75 40.13 12.50
C SER A 140 7.72 40.81 13.38
N LEU A 141 7.91 40.72 14.69
CA LEU A 141 7.09 41.36 15.71
C LEU A 141 7.92 42.48 16.37
N PRO A 142 7.84 43.73 15.87
CA PRO A 142 8.34 44.86 16.60
C PRO A 142 7.50 45.07 17.85
N TYR A 143 8.17 45.47 18.92
CA TYR A 143 7.55 45.73 20.21
C TYR A 143 8.14 46.97 20.87
N LYS A 144 7.32 47.61 21.70
CA LYS A 144 7.71 48.65 22.65
C LYS A 144 7.00 48.41 23.98
N GLY A 145 7.75 48.32 25.09
CA GLY A 145 7.15 48.05 26.39
C GLY A 145 8.17 47.88 27.52
N GLU A 146 7.68 47.45 28.67
CA GLU A 146 8.51 47.15 29.84
C GLU A 146 9.16 45.76 29.71
N TYR A 147 10.29 45.58 30.39
CA TYR A 147 10.99 44.29 30.40
C TYR A 147 10.10 43.12 30.85
N THR A 148 9.22 43.35 31.82
CA THR A 148 8.31 42.33 32.35
C THR A 148 7.36 41.81 31.26
N GLY A 149 6.71 42.72 30.53
CA GLY A 149 5.78 42.35 29.46
C GLY A 149 6.47 41.61 28.31
N ILE A 150 7.70 42.00 27.96
CA ILE A 150 8.49 41.32 26.91
C ILE A 150 8.81 39.87 27.32
N ILE A 151 9.21 39.64 28.58
CA ILE A 151 9.47 38.29 29.09
C ILE A 151 8.20 37.45 29.15
N GLU A 152 7.05 38.06 29.45
CA GLU A 152 5.76 37.37 29.44
C GLU A 152 5.36 36.91 28.03
N ILE A 153 5.58 37.74 27.01
CA ILE A 153 5.37 37.35 25.60
C ILE A 153 6.27 36.15 25.25
N ILE A 154 7.56 36.20 25.58
CA ILE A 154 8.49 35.08 25.29
C ILE A 154 8.01 33.78 25.98
N ARG A 155 7.52 33.88 27.22
CA ARG A 155 6.98 32.73 27.96
C ARG A 155 5.69 32.21 27.34
N ALA A 156 4.79 33.10 26.92
CA ALA A 156 3.53 32.76 26.29
C ALA A 156 3.73 32.15 24.90
N LEU A 157 4.68 32.66 24.10
CA LEU A 157 5.09 32.05 22.83
C LEU A 157 5.59 30.61 23.03
N LYS A 158 6.41 30.37 24.05
CA LYS A 158 6.95 29.04 24.38
C LYS A 158 5.86 28.05 24.82
N ASN A 159 4.83 28.53 25.51
CA ASN A 159 3.73 27.72 26.04
C ASN A 159 2.50 27.67 25.12
N SER A 160 2.60 28.28 23.93
CA SER A 160 1.50 28.33 22.98
C SER A 160 1.05 26.93 22.55
N PRO A 161 -0.27 26.70 22.35
CA PRO A 161 -0.78 25.43 21.86
C PRO A 161 -0.18 25.02 20.51
N GLN A 162 0.15 26.01 19.67
CA GLN A 162 0.86 25.79 18.41
C GLN A 162 2.31 26.26 18.54
N LYS A 163 3.22 25.49 17.96
CA LYS A 163 4.66 25.72 18.05
C LYS A 163 5.04 26.96 17.26
N LEU A 164 5.48 27.99 18.00
CA LEU A 164 6.05 29.22 17.48
C LEU A 164 7.54 29.22 17.86
N SER A 165 8.44 29.16 16.88
CA SER A 165 9.89 29.13 17.12
C SER A 165 10.40 30.55 17.25
N LEU A 166 10.97 30.91 18.40
CA LEU A 166 11.62 32.20 18.59
C LEU A 166 13.07 32.11 18.11
N GLU A 167 13.38 32.73 16.98
CA GLU A 167 14.71 32.68 16.35
C GLU A 167 15.66 33.73 16.91
N SER A 168 15.16 34.95 17.13
CA SER A 168 15.95 36.03 17.72
C SER A 168 15.08 37.08 18.39
N VAL A 169 15.67 37.79 19.35
CA VAL A 169 15.09 38.95 20.02
C VAL A 169 16.14 40.05 20.03
N SER A 170 15.79 41.21 19.49
CA SER A 170 16.61 42.42 19.55
C SER A 170 16.00 43.38 20.56
N ILE A 171 16.79 43.94 21.47
CA ILE A 171 16.34 44.86 22.52
C ILE A 171 17.23 46.10 22.50
N ASP A 172 16.61 47.25 22.40
CA ASP A 172 17.21 48.56 22.58
C ASP A 172 16.41 49.35 23.63
N MET A 173 17.08 50.24 24.35
CA MET A 173 16.45 51.09 25.37
C MET A 173 16.18 52.46 24.77
N ASP A 174 14.92 52.90 24.84
CA ASP A 174 14.50 54.22 24.41
C ASP A 174 14.78 55.28 25.49
N SER A 175 14.77 56.54 25.08
CA SER A 175 15.04 57.73 25.91
C SER A 175 14.09 57.91 27.10
N ASP A 176 12.91 57.30 27.04
CA ASP A 176 11.88 57.30 28.09
C ASP A 176 12.06 56.14 29.10
N GLY A 177 13.09 55.29 28.92
CA GLY A 177 13.37 54.11 29.75
C GLY A 177 12.61 52.86 29.33
N SER A 178 11.71 52.95 28.34
CA SER A 178 11.04 51.79 27.76
C SER A 178 11.97 51.00 26.84
N LEU A 179 11.68 49.71 26.65
CA LEU A 179 12.43 48.86 25.74
C LEU A 179 11.70 48.78 24.41
N ASN A 180 12.43 48.97 23.32
CA ASN A 180 11.95 48.71 21.97
C ASN A 180 12.81 47.64 21.30
N GLY A 181 12.30 47.06 20.22
CA GLY A 181 13.00 45.97 19.58
C GLY A 181 12.12 45.17 18.64
N ASN A 182 12.65 44.03 18.21
CA ASN A 182 11.98 43.14 17.28
C ASN A 182 12.23 41.67 17.64
N MET A 183 11.16 40.87 17.65
CA MET A 183 11.21 39.42 17.75
C MET A 183 11.07 38.80 16.35
N ALA A 184 12.00 37.93 15.99
CA ALA A 184 11.88 37.07 14.82
C ALA A 184 11.29 35.73 15.23
N ILE A 185 10.09 35.43 14.76
CA ILE A 185 9.36 34.20 15.05
C ILE A 185 9.23 33.41 13.76
N LYS A 186 9.65 32.15 13.77
CA LYS A 186 9.46 31.21 12.67
C LYS A 186 8.34 30.23 12.99
N VAL A 187 7.45 30.05 12.03
CA VAL A 187 6.30 29.14 12.12
C VAL A 187 6.41 28.08 11.03
N TYR A 188 6.16 26.83 11.40
CA TYR A 188 6.16 25.70 10.48
C TYR A 188 4.75 25.19 10.25
N SER A 189 4.46 24.80 9.02
CA SER A 189 3.24 24.07 8.70
C SER A 189 3.52 22.67 8.21
N LEU A 190 2.56 21.79 8.47
CA LEU A 190 2.54 20.44 7.93
C LEU A 190 2.08 20.39 6.47
N ASP A 191 1.71 21.54 5.88
CA ASP A 191 1.37 21.68 4.47
C ASP A 191 2.58 21.34 3.58
N GLY A 192 2.46 20.23 2.83
CA GLY A 192 3.51 19.72 1.93
C GLY A 192 4.24 18.48 2.43
N ILE A 193 3.99 18.03 3.67
CA ILE A 193 4.37 16.68 4.13
C ILE A 193 3.28 15.74 3.61
N ASP A 194 3.65 14.75 2.78
CA ASP A 194 2.70 13.83 2.13
C ASP A 194 1.69 13.25 3.13
N GLY A 195 0.41 13.53 2.87
CA GLY A 195 -0.72 13.14 3.72
C GLY A 195 -1.65 14.34 4.02
N ASN A 196 -2.93 14.22 3.67
CA ASN A 196 -3.97 15.17 4.05
C ASN A 196 -4.01 15.40 5.58
N ILE A 197 -3.31 16.40 6.10
CA ILE A 197 -3.35 16.78 7.53
C ILE A 197 -4.35 17.93 7.70
N SER A 198 -5.64 17.58 7.63
CA SER A 198 -6.73 18.46 8.04
C SER A 198 -6.96 18.30 9.55
N LYS A 199 -6.74 19.38 10.32
CA LYS A 199 -7.13 19.46 11.75
C LYS A 199 -8.59 19.03 11.91
N PRO A 200 -8.95 18.20 12.90
CA PRO A 200 -10.32 18.17 13.38
C PRO A 200 -10.65 19.55 13.94
N LEU A 201 -11.61 20.25 13.34
CA LEU A 201 -12.20 21.44 13.96
C LEU A 201 -12.90 20.98 15.24
N PHE A 202 -12.32 21.29 16.39
CA PHE A 202 -13.11 21.45 17.61
C PHE A 202 -13.80 22.81 17.49
N THR A 203 -15.06 22.80 17.06
CA THR A 203 -15.95 23.93 17.33
C THR A 203 -16.34 23.86 18.80
N ASP A 204 -15.81 24.81 19.58
CA ASP A 204 -16.39 25.16 20.87
C ASP A 204 -17.81 25.64 20.64
N ASP A 205 -18.80 24.80 20.93
CA ASP A 205 -20.16 25.25 21.23
C ASP A 205 -20.46 24.85 22.68
N VAL A 206 -20.21 25.81 23.57
CA VAL A 206 -20.78 25.87 24.90
C VAL A 206 -22.25 26.21 24.77
N GLU A 207 -23.12 25.26 25.14
CA GLU A 207 -24.47 25.38 25.70
C GLU A 207 -25.52 24.48 25.01
N ARG A 208 -25.84 23.36 25.66
CA ARG A 208 -27.18 23.15 26.23
C ARG A 208 -27.18 22.01 27.25
N LYS A 209 -27.56 22.39 28.46
CA LYS A 209 -27.97 21.52 29.56
C LYS A 209 -29.11 20.58 29.11
N ASN A 210 -29.01 19.35 29.59
CA ASN A 210 -30.06 18.42 30.03
C ASN A 210 -31.30 18.28 29.15
N LEU A 211 -31.49 17.07 28.61
CA LEU A 211 -32.64 16.24 28.94
C LEU A 211 -32.18 14.77 28.93
N ASN A 212 -32.47 14.09 30.03
CA ASN A 212 -32.22 12.68 30.24
C ASN A 212 -33.14 11.80 29.38
N GLU A 213 -32.80 10.51 29.43
CA GLU A 213 -33.63 9.33 29.26
C GLU A 213 -33.65 8.64 27.88
N ASP A 214 -32.95 7.50 27.92
CA ASP A 214 -33.35 6.18 27.42
C ASP A 214 -32.89 5.76 26.02
N ASN A 215 -31.88 4.89 26.02
CA ASN A 215 -31.79 3.58 25.35
C ASN A 215 -30.33 3.09 25.53
N GLU A 216 -30.07 2.26 26.52
CA GLU A 216 -30.04 0.78 26.42
C GLU A 216 -29.10 0.25 25.31
N ASP A 217 -28.05 -0.42 25.81
CA ASP A 217 -27.20 -1.43 25.19
C ASP A 217 -26.36 -1.06 23.97
N ILE A 218 -25.03 -0.97 24.19
CA ILE A 218 -24.08 -2.04 23.85
C ILE A 218 -22.77 -1.74 24.60
N SER A 219 -22.50 -2.52 25.66
CA SER A 219 -21.13 -2.70 26.14
C SER A 219 -20.95 -4.13 26.63
N MET A 220 -20.31 -4.97 25.81
CA MET A 220 -19.58 -6.13 26.31
C MET A 220 -18.09 -5.85 26.14
N ILE A 221 -17.47 -5.39 27.22
CA ILE A 221 -16.03 -5.48 27.45
C ILE A 221 -15.87 -6.39 28.68
N PRO A 222 -15.29 -7.60 28.56
CA PRO A 222 -14.90 -8.34 29.74
C PRO A 222 -13.60 -7.73 30.28
N PHE A 223 -13.74 -7.18 31.46
CA PHE A 223 -12.71 -6.76 32.38
C PHE A 223 -11.78 -7.94 32.72
N PHE A 224 -10.50 -7.84 32.39
CA PHE A 224 -9.45 -8.58 33.09
C PHE A 224 -8.35 -7.63 33.52
N GLU A 225 -8.36 -7.37 34.82
CA GLU A 225 -7.33 -6.68 35.56
C GLU A 225 -6.13 -7.64 35.71
N ASN A 226 -4.95 -7.22 35.25
CA ASN A 226 -3.71 -7.78 35.77
C ASN A 226 -2.64 -6.70 35.90
N LYS A 227 -2.13 -6.64 37.11
CA LYS A 227 -1.17 -5.68 37.65
C LYS A 227 0.22 -6.32 37.56
N VAL A 228 1.17 -5.70 36.84
CA VAL A 228 2.60 -5.99 37.00
C VAL A 228 3.39 -4.68 36.99
N GLU A 229 4.30 -4.61 37.96
CA GLU A 229 5.16 -3.51 38.33
C GLU A 229 6.28 -3.21 37.30
N ASN A 230 6.74 -1.95 37.40
CA ASN A 230 7.94 -1.34 36.82
C ASN A 230 9.13 -2.27 36.56
N GLU A 231 9.83 -2.03 35.44
CA GLU A 231 11.29 -1.88 35.44
C GLU A 231 11.73 -0.84 34.40
N ASN A 232 12.45 0.18 34.89
CA ASN A 232 13.18 1.16 34.07
C ASN A 232 14.23 0.45 33.22
N ARG A 233 14.33 0.78 31.92
CA ARG A 233 15.60 0.72 31.20
C ARG A 233 15.76 1.93 30.29
N ASP A 234 16.91 2.57 30.51
CA ASP A 234 17.43 3.74 29.82
C ASP A 234 17.55 3.55 28.32
N GLY A 235 17.50 4.71 27.65
CA GLY A 235 17.43 4.84 26.21
C GLY A 235 18.68 4.39 25.45
N GLN A 236 18.44 4.04 24.20
CA GLN A 236 19.27 4.34 23.05
C GLN A 236 18.39 4.16 21.80
N ASP A 237 17.77 5.25 21.36
CA ASP A 237 17.01 5.30 20.11
C ASP A 237 18.00 5.35 18.95
N TYR A 238 18.26 4.18 18.35
CA TYR A 238 18.75 4.09 16.99
C TYR A 238 17.52 4.00 16.10
N THR A 239 17.08 5.12 15.51
CA THR A 239 16.04 5.13 14.47
C THR A 239 16.60 4.48 13.20
N LYS A 240 16.60 3.14 13.19
CA LYS A 240 16.80 2.37 11.97
C LYS A 240 15.54 2.56 11.15
N SER A 241 15.60 3.38 10.10
CA SER A 241 14.57 3.45 9.07
C SER A 241 14.34 2.02 8.56
N THR A 242 13.27 1.38 9.05
CA THR A 242 12.93 0.02 8.72
C THR A 242 12.39 0.05 7.30
N VAL A 243 13.26 -0.27 6.34
CA VAL A 243 12.86 -0.47 4.95
C VAL A 243 11.73 -1.51 4.94
N LYS A 244 10.53 -1.09 4.52
CA LYS A 244 9.36 -1.98 4.40
C LYS A 244 9.76 -3.21 3.57
N PRO A 245 9.39 -4.45 3.95
CA PRO A 245 9.77 -5.65 3.19
C PRO A 245 9.04 -5.79 1.84
N TYR A 246 8.27 -4.77 1.45
CA TYR A 246 7.47 -4.73 0.24
C TYR A 246 7.58 -3.37 -0.46
N ILE A 247 7.09 -3.33 -1.69
CA ILE A 247 7.04 -2.17 -2.57
C ILE A 247 5.63 -2.02 -3.10
N GLU A 248 5.11 -0.81 -3.00
CA GLU A 248 3.81 -0.40 -3.49
C GLU A 248 4.02 0.24 -4.87
N GLU A 249 3.53 -0.40 -5.94
CA GLU A 249 3.47 0.16 -7.28
C GLU A 249 2.07 0.72 -7.53
N THR A 250 1.95 2.05 -7.61
CA THR A 250 0.68 2.68 -7.94
C THR A 250 0.29 2.38 -9.39
N LEU A 251 -0.84 1.72 -9.57
CA LEU A 251 -1.42 1.38 -10.86
C LEU A 251 -2.31 2.52 -11.38
N LEU A 252 -3.16 3.09 -10.51
CA LEU A 252 -4.01 4.25 -10.83
C LEU A 252 -4.11 5.18 -9.61
N ASP A 253 -3.88 6.47 -9.83
CA ASP A 253 -4.06 7.55 -8.85
C ASP A 253 -5.27 8.45 -9.15
N PHE A 254 -6.00 8.18 -10.24
CA PHE A 254 -7.20 8.91 -10.67
C PHE A 254 -7.04 10.44 -10.81
N GLU A 255 -5.82 10.91 -11.10
CA GLU A 255 -5.51 12.33 -11.30
C GLU A 255 -5.99 12.87 -12.66
N THR A 256 -6.36 11.99 -13.59
CA THR A 256 -6.78 12.36 -14.96
C THR A 256 -8.23 12.01 -15.26
N LYS A 257 -8.85 12.75 -16.19
CA LYS A 257 -10.26 12.58 -16.62
C LYS A 257 -10.49 11.44 -17.63
N ASN A 258 -9.55 10.52 -17.79
CA ASN A 258 -9.63 9.45 -18.79
C ASN A 258 -10.47 8.25 -18.31
N ILE A 259 -11.66 8.55 -17.79
CA ILE A 259 -12.51 7.58 -17.09
C ILE A 259 -13.94 7.70 -17.63
N TYR A 260 -14.53 6.57 -18.01
CA TYR A 260 -15.87 6.54 -18.60
C TYR A 260 -16.74 5.49 -17.92
N LEU A 261 -18.02 5.79 -17.74
CA LEU A 261 -18.98 4.87 -17.17
C LEU A 261 -19.60 4.02 -18.27
N ILE A 262 -19.66 2.71 -18.06
CA ILE A 262 -20.30 1.74 -18.95
C ILE A 262 -21.28 0.91 -18.11
N PRO A 263 -22.60 1.10 -18.26
CA PRO A 263 -23.57 0.25 -17.60
C PRO A 263 -23.63 -1.12 -18.32
N SER A 264 -23.79 -2.23 -17.58
CA SER A 264 -24.01 -3.54 -18.19
C SER A 264 -25.34 -3.60 -18.96
N GLN A 265 -26.34 -2.84 -18.50
CA GLN A 265 -27.70 -2.86 -19.04
C GLN A 265 -28.49 -1.58 -18.74
N LYS A 266 -29.70 -1.48 -19.30
CA LYS A 266 -30.57 -0.29 -19.17
C LYS A 266 -31.02 0.02 -17.74
N LEU A 267 -31.12 -1.00 -16.89
CA LEU A 267 -31.52 -0.91 -15.48
C LEU A 267 -30.34 -0.61 -14.54
N VAL A 268 -29.13 -0.51 -15.11
CA VAL A 268 -27.94 0.00 -14.44
C VAL A 268 -27.75 1.44 -14.89
N GLN A 269 -27.82 2.36 -13.95
CA GLN A 269 -27.56 3.77 -14.17
C GLN A 269 -26.42 4.21 -13.26
N GLY A 270 -25.75 5.28 -13.66
CA GLY A 270 -24.66 5.81 -12.87
C GLY A 270 -24.00 7.01 -13.53
N ASN A 271 -23.05 7.58 -12.81
CA ASN A 271 -22.22 8.65 -13.30
C ASN A 271 -20.80 8.51 -12.75
N VAL A 272 -19.82 8.95 -13.52
CA VAL A 272 -18.43 8.95 -13.10
C VAL A 272 -17.86 10.36 -13.18
N SER A 273 -17.16 10.76 -12.13
CA SER A 273 -16.59 12.09 -12.00
C SER A 273 -15.32 12.06 -11.17
N ILE A 274 -14.60 13.18 -11.13
CA ILE A 274 -13.44 13.33 -10.25
C ILE A 274 -13.88 14.07 -8.99
N SER A 275 -13.49 13.56 -7.83
CA SER A 275 -13.71 14.16 -6.52
C SER A 275 -12.42 14.76 -5.97
N LYS A 276 -12.52 15.87 -5.22
CA LYS A 276 -11.41 16.42 -4.43
C LYS A 276 -11.22 15.71 -3.09
N LYS A 277 -12.15 14.81 -2.72
CA LYS A 277 -12.06 13.97 -1.53
C LYS A 277 -11.14 12.79 -1.85
N ALA A 278 -9.85 13.06 -1.90
CA ALA A 278 -8.83 12.09 -2.27
C ALA A 278 -8.05 11.57 -1.06
N LYS A 279 -7.60 10.33 -1.14
CA LYS A 279 -6.65 9.71 -0.21
C LYS A 279 -5.22 9.97 -0.62
N SER A 280 -4.95 9.90 -1.92
CA SER A 280 -3.65 10.20 -2.51
C SER A 280 -3.75 11.47 -3.35
N LYS A 281 -2.66 12.24 -3.39
CA LYS A 281 -2.52 13.44 -4.24
C LYS A 281 -3.73 14.40 -4.14
N LYS A 282 -4.43 14.71 -5.23
CA LYS A 282 -5.45 15.78 -5.29
C LYS A 282 -6.84 15.28 -5.64
N TYR A 283 -6.93 14.17 -6.36
CA TYR A 283 -8.14 13.74 -7.02
C TYR A 283 -8.39 12.25 -6.82
N ALA A 284 -9.66 11.90 -6.69
CA ALA A 284 -10.10 10.52 -6.59
C ALA A 284 -11.27 10.26 -7.55
N LEU A 285 -11.46 9.00 -7.90
CA LEU A 285 -12.60 8.56 -8.69
C LEU A 285 -13.87 8.62 -7.85
N ARG A 286 -14.89 9.34 -8.32
CA ARG A 286 -16.24 9.29 -7.76
C ARG A 286 -17.17 8.55 -8.70
N LEU A 287 -17.69 7.43 -8.21
CA LEU A 287 -18.67 6.60 -8.89
C LEU A 287 -20.03 6.74 -8.21
N GLU A 288 -21.03 7.12 -8.98
CA GLU A 288 -22.44 7.10 -8.60
C GLU A 288 -23.08 5.93 -9.31
N TYR A 289 -23.84 5.12 -8.57
CA TYR A 289 -24.54 3.97 -9.14
C TYR A 289 -25.99 3.93 -8.65
N ASN A 290 -26.86 3.41 -9.50
CA ASN A 290 -28.23 3.05 -9.19
C ASN A 290 -28.56 1.81 -10.02
N ILE A 291 -28.68 0.67 -9.36
CA ILE A 291 -28.75 -0.64 -10.00
C ILE A 291 -30.01 -1.36 -9.51
N LEU A 292 -30.91 -1.64 -10.45
CA LEU A 292 -31.97 -2.62 -10.27
C LEU A 292 -31.51 -3.96 -10.81
N ALA A 293 -31.16 -4.89 -9.90
CA ALA A 293 -30.47 -6.13 -10.22
C ALA A 293 -31.43 -7.28 -10.56
N VAL A 294 -32.12 -7.20 -11.70
CA VAL A 294 -33.13 -8.20 -12.11
C VAL A 294 -32.69 -9.09 -13.27
N GLU A 295 -31.47 -8.91 -13.77
CA GLU A 295 -30.96 -9.57 -14.97
C GLU A 295 -29.72 -10.44 -14.62
N GLU A 296 -29.12 -11.07 -15.62
CA GLU A 296 -27.93 -11.91 -15.43
C GLU A 296 -26.69 -11.12 -15.02
N GLU A 297 -26.53 -9.89 -15.51
CA GLU A 297 -25.36 -9.04 -15.25
C GLU A 297 -25.77 -7.67 -14.71
N ASN A 298 -25.55 -7.44 -13.41
CA ASN A 298 -26.02 -6.25 -12.69
C ASN A 298 -24.83 -5.37 -12.26
N ARG A 299 -24.00 -4.98 -13.22
CA ARG A 299 -22.73 -4.28 -13.00
C ARG A 299 -22.70 -2.90 -13.63
N VAL A 300 -22.17 -1.94 -12.88
CA VAL A 300 -21.68 -0.69 -13.46
C VAL A 300 -20.17 -0.78 -13.59
N TYR A 301 -19.66 -0.47 -14.78
CA TYR A 301 -18.24 -0.46 -15.06
C TYR A 301 -17.70 0.96 -15.17
N VAL A 302 -16.46 1.09 -14.74
CA VAL A 302 -15.61 2.25 -14.95
C VAL A 302 -14.47 1.82 -15.86
N ASP A 303 -14.50 2.26 -17.12
CA ASP A 303 -13.45 1.98 -18.10
C ASP A 303 -12.18 2.78 -17.77
N VAL A 304 -11.10 2.04 -17.54
CA VAL A 304 -9.76 2.55 -17.24
C VAL A 304 -8.72 2.06 -18.25
N SER A 305 -9.14 1.38 -19.32
CA SER A 305 -8.26 0.76 -20.33
C SER A 305 -7.28 1.75 -20.98
N LYS A 306 -7.68 3.02 -21.12
CA LYS A 306 -6.84 4.08 -21.71
C LYS A 306 -5.60 4.42 -20.89
N ASN A 307 -5.53 3.98 -19.62
CA ASN A 307 -4.36 4.20 -18.77
C ASN A 307 -3.24 3.19 -19.05
N ASN A 308 -3.47 2.16 -19.88
CA ASN A 308 -2.48 1.17 -20.30
C ASN A 308 -1.74 0.51 -19.12
N VAL A 309 -2.46 0.22 -18.04
CA VAL A 309 -1.92 -0.46 -16.85
C VAL A 309 -1.74 -1.93 -17.18
N ILE A 310 -0.49 -2.40 -17.12
CA ILE A 310 -0.10 -3.77 -17.47
C ILE A 310 0.65 -4.40 -16.29
N LEU A 311 0.07 -5.44 -15.70
CA LEU A 311 0.73 -6.30 -14.73
C LEU A 311 1.53 -7.37 -15.46
N LYS A 312 2.86 -7.31 -15.39
CA LYS A 312 3.74 -8.24 -16.11
C LYS A 312 3.86 -9.61 -15.45
N TYR A 313 3.69 -9.64 -14.14
CA TYR A 313 3.79 -10.82 -13.29
C TYR A 313 2.88 -10.59 -12.06
N PRO A 314 2.43 -11.66 -11.39
CA PRO A 314 1.53 -11.54 -10.25
C PRO A 314 2.18 -10.73 -9.12
N PRO A 315 1.49 -9.70 -8.58
CA PRO A 315 1.88 -9.09 -7.31
C PRO A 315 1.66 -10.03 -6.13
N ASN A 316 2.10 -9.66 -4.94
CA ASN A 316 1.71 -10.32 -3.70
C ASN A 316 0.24 -10.03 -3.38
N THR A 317 -0.17 -8.76 -3.50
CA THR A 317 -1.55 -8.32 -3.32
C THR A 317 -1.86 -7.15 -4.27
N LEU A 318 -3.13 -7.00 -4.60
CA LEU A 318 -3.68 -5.79 -5.20
C LEU A 318 -4.45 -5.04 -4.11
N GLY A 319 -4.43 -3.71 -4.13
CA GLY A 319 -5.19 -2.94 -3.16
C GLY A 319 -5.71 -1.62 -3.67
N ILE A 320 -6.78 -1.14 -3.04
CA ILE A 320 -7.45 0.12 -3.38
C ILE A 320 -8.10 0.74 -2.15
N TRP A 321 -8.07 2.07 -2.05
CA TRP A 321 -8.85 2.79 -1.05
C TRP A 321 -10.28 3.04 -1.54
N VAL A 322 -11.27 2.69 -0.71
CA VAL A 322 -12.67 2.94 -1.00
C VAL A 322 -13.34 3.69 0.15
N TYR A 323 -13.96 4.81 -0.16
CA TYR A 323 -14.88 5.52 0.72
C TYR A 323 -16.32 5.12 0.43
N ALA A 324 -17.01 4.63 1.45
CA ALA A 324 -18.44 4.37 1.42
C ALA A 324 -19.20 5.40 2.27
N TYR A 325 -20.32 5.89 1.76
CA TYR A 325 -21.23 6.77 2.52
C TYR A 325 -22.29 5.99 3.30
N ASP A 326 -22.56 4.75 2.91
CA ASP A 326 -23.55 3.87 3.53
C ASP A 326 -23.13 2.40 3.36
N TYR A 327 -23.79 1.53 4.11
CA TYR A 327 -23.68 0.08 3.96
C TYR A 327 -24.43 -0.39 2.72
N SER A 328 -23.88 -1.38 2.02
CA SER A 328 -24.47 -1.87 0.77
C SER A 328 -24.15 -3.35 0.54
N PRO A 329 -25.01 -4.13 -0.13
CA PRO A 329 -24.66 -5.47 -0.58
C PRO A 329 -23.74 -5.49 -1.81
N ALA A 330 -23.26 -4.34 -2.27
CA ALA A 330 -22.45 -4.22 -3.47
C ALA A 330 -21.11 -4.96 -3.37
N THR A 331 -20.74 -5.62 -4.46
CA THR A 331 -19.39 -6.17 -4.68
C THR A 331 -18.57 -5.16 -5.46
N ILE A 332 -17.35 -4.87 -4.99
CA ILE A 332 -16.41 -4.01 -5.69
C ILE A 332 -15.30 -4.88 -6.24
N GLY A 333 -14.91 -4.69 -7.49
CA GLY A 333 -13.82 -5.45 -8.08
C GLY A 333 -13.22 -4.79 -9.31
N MET A 334 -12.32 -5.52 -9.95
CA MET A 334 -11.69 -5.11 -11.19
C MET A 334 -11.71 -6.23 -12.23
N LEU A 335 -11.61 -5.82 -13.49
CA LEU A 335 -11.54 -6.69 -14.66
C LEU A 335 -10.19 -6.52 -15.34
N PHE A 336 -9.45 -7.62 -15.41
CA PHE A 336 -8.28 -7.75 -16.27
C PHE A 336 -8.61 -8.48 -17.56
N ARG A 337 -7.88 -8.13 -18.63
CA ARG A 337 -7.81 -8.90 -19.86
C ARG A 337 -6.45 -9.58 -19.97
N GLY A 338 -6.46 -10.90 -20.16
CA GLY A 338 -5.25 -11.69 -20.41
C GLY A 338 -4.83 -11.73 -21.88
N GLN A 339 -3.75 -12.45 -22.17
CA GLN A 339 -3.13 -12.44 -23.50
C GLN A 339 -4.04 -12.99 -24.62
N MET A 340 -4.94 -13.91 -24.29
CA MET A 340 -5.84 -14.56 -25.26
C MET A 340 -7.21 -13.88 -25.31
N GLY A 341 -7.37 -12.74 -24.63
CA GLY A 341 -8.62 -11.99 -24.56
C GLY A 341 -9.59 -12.47 -23.48
N GLU A 342 -9.15 -13.39 -22.62
CA GLU A 342 -9.91 -13.85 -21.46
C GLU A 342 -10.17 -12.72 -20.47
N GLU A 343 -11.40 -12.68 -19.95
CA GLU A 343 -11.84 -11.72 -18.94
C GLU A 343 -11.67 -12.33 -17.54
N ILE A 344 -10.89 -11.68 -16.69
CA ILE A 344 -10.55 -12.14 -15.35
C ILE A 344 -11.08 -11.12 -14.34
N TYR A 345 -12.13 -11.51 -13.62
CA TYR A 345 -12.74 -10.71 -12.57
C TYR A 345 -12.06 -11.00 -11.24
N ILE A 346 -11.58 -9.94 -10.57
CA ILE A 346 -10.98 -10.01 -9.25
C ILE A 346 -11.80 -9.12 -8.31
N PRO A 347 -12.63 -9.71 -7.42
CA PRO A 347 -13.36 -8.95 -6.41
C PRO A 347 -12.42 -8.55 -5.26
N PHE A 348 -12.58 -7.32 -4.79
CA PHE A 348 -11.95 -6.82 -3.56
C PHE A 348 -12.77 -7.14 -2.31
N THR A 349 -14.10 -7.10 -2.45
CA THR A 349 -15.02 -7.37 -1.35
C THR A 349 -16.37 -7.81 -1.90
N GLU A 350 -17.06 -8.66 -1.15
CA GLU A 350 -18.45 -8.99 -1.33
C GLU A 350 -19.26 -8.31 -0.22
N GLY A 351 -19.90 -7.20 -0.54
CA GLY A 351 -20.60 -6.36 0.44
C GLY A 351 -19.73 -5.26 1.03
N ILE A 352 -20.39 -4.15 1.33
CA ILE A 352 -19.85 -2.94 1.94
C ILE A 352 -20.40 -2.86 3.36
N GLY A 353 -19.63 -3.40 4.29
CA GLY A 353 -19.92 -3.42 5.72
C GLY A 353 -19.31 -2.25 6.51
N TRP A 354 -18.99 -1.13 5.87
CA TRP A 354 -18.35 0.02 6.52
C TRP A 354 -18.86 1.35 5.96
N THR A 355 -18.67 2.42 6.73
CA THR A 355 -18.73 3.81 6.24
C THR A 355 -17.36 4.46 6.43
N GLY A 356 -17.07 5.49 5.66
CA GLY A 356 -15.74 6.08 5.68
C GLY A 356 -14.76 5.37 4.72
N TRP A 357 -13.47 5.70 4.88
CA TRP A 357 -12.40 5.11 4.08
C TRP A 357 -11.98 3.75 4.62
N ARG A 358 -11.83 2.77 3.72
CA ARG A 358 -11.25 1.47 4.00
C ARG A 358 -10.31 1.07 2.86
N TYR A 359 -9.17 0.50 3.21
CA TYR A 359 -8.29 -0.14 2.24
C TYR A 359 -8.78 -1.57 2.00
N LEU A 360 -9.00 -1.92 0.74
CA LEU A 360 -9.41 -3.25 0.32
C LEU A 360 -8.24 -3.93 -0.37
N GLU A 361 -8.07 -5.22 -0.08
CA GLU A 361 -7.03 -6.04 -0.67
C GLU A 361 -7.65 -7.21 -1.41
N ALA A 362 -7.06 -7.58 -2.55
CA ALA A 362 -7.43 -8.76 -3.31
C ALA A 362 -6.19 -9.57 -3.69
N PRO A 363 -6.28 -10.91 -3.67
CA PRO A 363 -5.23 -11.74 -4.21
C PRO A 363 -5.16 -11.58 -5.74
N PRO A 364 -3.96 -11.65 -6.34
CA PRO A 364 -3.81 -11.70 -7.79
C PRO A 364 -4.34 -13.03 -8.35
N HIS A 365 -4.47 -13.12 -9.68
CA HIS A 365 -4.63 -14.43 -10.31
C HIS A 365 -3.29 -15.20 -10.30
N GLU A 366 -3.31 -16.47 -9.89
CA GLU A 366 -2.07 -17.24 -9.64
C GLU A 366 -1.46 -17.87 -10.91
N ASP A 367 -2.27 -18.15 -11.94
CA ASP A 367 -1.75 -18.76 -13.17
C ASP A 367 -0.79 -17.81 -13.90
N LEU A 368 0.49 -18.14 -13.94
CA LEU A 368 1.50 -17.34 -14.63
C LEU A 368 1.29 -17.29 -16.15
N LYS A 369 0.53 -18.22 -16.74
CA LYS A 369 0.37 -18.33 -18.21
C LYS A 369 -0.50 -17.22 -18.80
N ILE A 370 -1.38 -16.62 -18.00
CA ILE A 370 -2.29 -15.57 -18.46
C ILE A 370 -1.62 -14.18 -18.44
N TYR A 371 -0.51 -14.03 -17.72
CA TYR A 371 0.24 -12.78 -17.66
C TYR A 371 1.00 -12.51 -18.96
N PRO A 372 1.16 -11.24 -19.40
CA PRO A 372 0.79 -10.03 -18.69
C PRO A 372 -0.71 -9.74 -18.76
N LEU A 373 -1.25 -9.17 -17.69
CA LEU A 373 -2.65 -8.77 -17.57
C LEU A 373 -2.80 -7.28 -17.79
N THR A 374 -3.79 -6.89 -18.59
CA THR A 374 -4.12 -5.47 -18.82
C THR A 374 -5.36 -5.11 -18.03
N LEU A 375 -5.29 -4.08 -17.18
CA LEU A 375 -6.45 -3.60 -16.43
C LEU A 375 -7.40 -2.86 -17.37
N GLU A 376 -8.65 -3.32 -17.45
CA GLU A 376 -9.64 -2.70 -18.33
C GLU A 376 -10.69 -1.91 -17.59
N LYS A 377 -11.27 -2.49 -16.53
CA LYS A 377 -12.41 -1.89 -15.84
C LYS A 377 -12.31 -2.06 -14.33
N LEU A 378 -12.83 -1.09 -13.60
CA LEU A 378 -13.34 -1.31 -12.25
C LEU A 378 -14.83 -1.57 -12.32
N TYR A 379 -15.40 -2.34 -11.41
CA TYR A 379 -16.82 -2.62 -11.41
C TYR A 379 -17.43 -2.58 -10.01
N VAL A 380 -18.71 -2.24 -9.98
CA VAL A 380 -19.59 -2.39 -8.82
C VAL A 380 -20.78 -3.24 -9.24
N GLU A 381 -21.05 -4.31 -8.50
CA GLU A 381 -22.09 -5.29 -8.79
C GLU A 381 -23.10 -5.39 -7.65
N ILE A 382 -24.39 -5.43 -7.97
CA ILE A 382 -25.45 -5.71 -6.99
C ILE A 382 -25.96 -7.15 -7.19
N PRO A 383 -26.07 -7.97 -6.11
CA PRO A 383 -26.63 -9.31 -6.21
C PRO A 383 -28.04 -9.33 -6.79
N SER A 384 -28.34 -10.32 -7.63
CA SER A 384 -29.65 -10.46 -8.27
C SER A 384 -30.81 -10.49 -7.26
N GLY A 385 -31.96 -9.94 -7.67
CA GLY A 385 -33.16 -9.81 -6.85
C GLY A 385 -33.14 -8.63 -5.88
N ARG A 386 -32.20 -7.68 -6.04
CA ARG A 386 -32.08 -6.50 -5.19
C ARG A 386 -32.08 -5.21 -6.00
N GLU A 387 -32.31 -4.10 -5.31
CA GLU A 387 -32.10 -2.75 -5.82
C GLU A 387 -31.20 -2.03 -4.83
N ASP A 388 -30.21 -1.32 -5.33
CA ASP A 388 -29.35 -0.48 -4.49
C ASP A 388 -28.79 0.70 -5.29
N TYR A 389 -28.55 1.81 -4.59
CA TYR A 389 -27.95 3.00 -5.16
C TYR A 389 -27.00 3.65 -4.15
N GLY A 390 -25.99 4.33 -4.65
CA GLY A 390 -24.99 4.91 -3.76
C GLY A 390 -23.90 5.67 -4.48
N VAL A 391 -22.97 6.16 -3.67
CA VAL A 391 -21.79 6.88 -4.10
C VAL A 391 -20.58 6.23 -3.46
N LEU A 392 -19.59 5.88 -4.28
CA LEU A 392 -18.30 5.39 -3.83
C LEU A 392 -17.21 6.34 -4.31
N ILE A 393 -16.25 6.61 -3.42
CA ILE A 393 -15.00 7.29 -3.82
C ILE A 393 -13.90 6.26 -3.80
N MET A 394 -13.16 6.11 -4.89
CA MET A 394 -12.09 5.16 -5.04
C MET A 394 -10.79 5.89 -5.33
N ASP A 395 -9.70 5.47 -4.71
CA ASP A 395 -8.40 6.12 -4.88
C ASP A 395 -7.24 5.14 -4.67
N GLN A 396 -6.07 5.48 -5.22
CA GLN A 396 -4.80 4.76 -5.07
C GLN A 396 -4.97 3.24 -5.26
N LEU A 397 -5.24 2.84 -6.50
CA LEU A 397 -5.16 1.44 -6.89
C LEU A 397 -3.67 1.07 -7.02
N GLU A 398 -3.23 0.05 -6.32
CA GLU A 398 -1.82 -0.34 -6.25
C GLU A 398 -1.63 -1.86 -6.30
N ALA A 399 -0.43 -2.24 -6.72
CA ALA A 399 0.09 -3.60 -6.67
C ALA A 399 1.24 -3.64 -5.66
N VAL A 400 1.19 -4.60 -4.74
CA VAL A 400 2.23 -4.78 -3.74
C VAL A 400 3.14 -5.93 -4.16
N TYR A 401 4.45 -5.68 -4.21
CA TYR A 401 5.47 -6.65 -4.57
C TYR A 401 6.47 -6.84 -3.42
N THR A 402 7.10 -8.01 -3.36
CA THR A 402 8.16 -8.29 -2.39
C THR A 402 9.38 -7.43 -2.71
N ARG A 403 9.95 -6.80 -1.68
CA ARG A 403 11.19 -6.05 -1.83
C ARG A 403 12.36 -7.03 -1.96
N ASN A 404 13.04 -6.96 -3.09
CA ASN A 404 14.30 -7.65 -3.36
C ASN A 404 15.46 -6.88 -2.74
N ILE A 405 16.17 -7.54 -1.82
CA ILE A 405 17.36 -7.02 -1.15
C ILE A 405 18.55 -7.84 -1.62
N ASP A 406 19.64 -7.18 -2.03
CA ASP A 406 20.88 -7.86 -2.42
C ASP A 406 21.64 -8.44 -1.21
N GLU A 407 22.68 -9.23 -1.46
CA GLU A 407 23.53 -9.84 -0.41
C GLU A 407 24.20 -8.81 0.51
N LYS A 408 24.25 -7.54 0.09
CA LYS A 408 24.85 -6.41 0.82
C LYS A 408 23.81 -5.59 1.58
N GLY A 409 22.53 -5.97 1.54
CA GLY A 409 21.45 -5.27 2.22
C GLY A 409 20.87 -4.07 1.44
N ASN A 410 21.25 -3.87 0.18
CA ASN A 410 20.71 -2.79 -0.65
C ASN A 410 19.39 -3.24 -1.31
N ASP A 411 18.42 -2.34 -1.35
CA ASP A 411 17.19 -2.55 -2.12
C ASP A 411 17.47 -2.42 -3.62
N ILE A 412 17.28 -3.51 -4.36
CA ILE A 412 17.48 -3.57 -5.82
C ILE A 412 16.16 -3.60 -6.59
N SER A 413 15.03 -3.54 -5.89
CA SER A 413 13.71 -3.72 -6.51
C SER A 413 13.28 -2.55 -7.39
N GLY A 414 13.81 -1.35 -7.12
CA GLY A 414 13.58 -0.16 -7.95
C GLY A 414 14.45 -0.12 -9.21
N GLU A 415 15.41 -1.03 -9.35
CA GLU A 415 16.30 -1.06 -10.51
C GLU A 415 15.62 -1.74 -11.70
N GLN A 416 14.94 -0.95 -12.52
CA GLN A 416 14.39 -1.45 -13.77
C GLN A 416 15.47 -1.51 -14.84
N TYR A 417 15.64 -2.69 -15.44
CA TYR A 417 16.54 -2.90 -16.57
C TYR A 417 15.77 -3.05 -17.88
N MET A 418 16.44 -2.74 -18.98
CA MET A 418 16.02 -3.05 -20.35
C MET A 418 17.16 -3.75 -21.08
N PHE A 419 16.82 -4.48 -22.13
CA PHE A 419 17.78 -5.26 -22.89
C PHE A 419 17.83 -4.77 -24.33
N HIS A 420 19.02 -4.79 -24.91
CA HIS A 420 19.24 -4.44 -26.31
C HIS A 420 20.08 -5.53 -26.98
N VAL A 421 19.58 -6.09 -28.08
CA VAL A 421 20.34 -7.04 -28.91
C VAL A 421 21.19 -6.23 -29.87
N VAL A 422 22.51 -6.39 -29.80
CA VAL A 422 23.47 -5.66 -30.64
C VAL A 422 23.23 -5.97 -32.12
N GLU A 423 22.96 -4.93 -32.89
CA GLU A 423 22.77 -4.96 -34.34
C GLU A 423 24.06 -4.58 -35.09
N GLN A 424 24.07 -4.80 -36.41
CA GLN A 424 25.24 -4.46 -37.22
C GLN A 424 25.52 -2.95 -37.19
N GLY A 425 26.73 -2.58 -36.77
CA GLY A 425 27.19 -1.19 -36.75
C GLY A 425 26.84 -0.44 -35.46
N ASP A 426 26.28 -1.13 -34.46
CA ASP A 426 26.11 -0.59 -33.12
C ASP A 426 27.46 -0.37 -32.43
N THR A 427 27.51 0.69 -31.63
CA THR A 427 28.57 0.95 -30.65
C THR A 427 27.90 1.32 -29.32
N ILE A 428 28.63 1.19 -28.21
CA ILE A 428 28.09 1.56 -26.89
C ILE A 428 27.65 3.03 -26.88
N GLU A 429 28.36 3.92 -27.57
CA GLU A 429 27.98 5.33 -27.69
C GLU A 429 26.65 5.51 -28.43
N LYS A 430 26.47 4.81 -29.56
CA LYS A 430 25.21 4.87 -30.32
C LYS A 430 24.05 4.33 -29.51
N ILE A 431 24.26 3.24 -28.78
CA ILE A 431 23.26 2.63 -27.90
C ILE A 431 22.91 3.59 -26.75
N SER A 432 23.92 4.19 -26.10
CA SER A 432 23.71 5.20 -25.06
C SER A 432 22.88 6.37 -25.58
N VAL A 433 23.19 6.89 -26.77
CA VAL A 433 22.42 7.98 -27.39
C VAL A 433 21.01 7.54 -27.78
N LYS A 434 20.84 6.32 -28.31
CA LYS A 434 19.54 5.76 -28.72
C LYS A 434 18.55 5.69 -27.55
N TYR A 435 19.01 5.22 -26.39
CA TYR A 435 18.14 4.98 -25.25
C TYR A 435 18.07 6.14 -24.25
N TYR A 436 19.14 6.94 -24.12
CA TYR A 436 19.24 8.00 -23.11
C TYR A 436 19.37 9.40 -23.70
N GLN A 437 19.34 9.53 -25.04
CA GLN A 437 19.56 10.80 -25.75
C GLN A 437 20.88 11.48 -25.38
N SER A 438 21.84 10.71 -24.84
CA SER A 438 23.09 11.21 -24.26
C SER A 438 24.16 10.12 -24.25
N ASN A 439 25.42 10.51 -24.50
CA ASN A 439 26.56 9.59 -24.42
C ASN A 439 27.13 9.44 -23.00
N ARG A 440 26.57 10.15 -22.00
CA ARG A 440 27.09 10.15 -20.62
C ARG A 440 26.98 8.79 -19.93
N TYR A 441 26.11 7.91 -20.43
CA TYR A 441 25.82 6.62 -19.81
C TYR A 441 26.66 5.47 -20.39
N LYS A 442 27.54 5.72 -21.36
CA LYS A 442 28.47 4.71 -21.91
C LYS A 442 29.15 3.88 -20.83
N ASN A 443 29.72 4.53 -19.81
CA ASN A 443 30.50 3.84 -18.77
C ASN A 443 29.60 2.96 -17.88
N GLU A 444 28.36 3.38 -17.66
CA GLU A 444 27.37 2.57 -16.94
C GLU A 444 26.97 1.33 -17.76
N ILE A 445 26.75 1.49 -19.07
CA ILE A 445 26.49 0.37 -19.97
C ILE A 445 27.67 -0.60 -19.98
N LEU A 446 28.91 -0.11 -20.09
CA LEU A 446 30.11 -0.96 -20.06
C LEU A 446 30.17 -1.76 -18.75
N LYS A 447 29.99 -1.09 -17.61
CA LYS A 447 30.04 -1.71 -16.28
C LYS A 447 28.94 -2.76 -16.07
N LEU A 448 27.71 -2.49 -16.52
CA LEU A 448 26.58 -3.43 -16.40
C LEU A 448 26.74 -4.69 -17.27
N ASN A 449 27.62 -4.66 -18.25
CA ASN A 449 27.79 -5.73 -19.25
C ASN A 449 29.16 -6.41 -19.19
N ASP A 450 29.93 -6.13 -18.13
CA ASP A 450 31.29 -6.63 -17.94
C ASP A 450 32.19 -6.36 -19.16
N LEU A 451 32.08 -5.16 -19.73
CA LEU A 451 32.82 -4.74 -20.92
C LEU A 451 33.90 -3.72 -20.57
N ASN A 452 35.05 -3.82 -21.23
CA ASN A 452 36.10 -2.82 -21.14
C ASN A 452 35.95 -1.73 -22.23
N GLU A 453 36.54 -0.57 -21.98
CA GLU A 453 36.53 0.50 -22.98
C GLU A 453 37.34 0.10 -24.23
N GLY A 454 36.70 0.17 -25.40
CA GLY A 454 37.29 -0.24 -26.68
C GLY A 454 37.10 -1.72 -27.04
N GLU A 455 36.45 -2.51 -26.19
CA GLU A 455 36.07 -3.88 -26.50
C GLU A 455 35.00 -3.93 -27.61
N ILE A 456 35.20 -4.79 -28.61
CA ILE A 456 34.28 -4.91 -29.75
C ILE A 456 33.06 -5.72 -29.32
N ILE A 457 31.88 -5.11 -29.41
CA ILE A 457 30.60 -5.80 -29.19
C ILE A 457 30.22 -6.62 -30.43
N SER A 458 29.96 -7.91 -30.23
CA SER A 458 29.54 -8.83 -31.29
C SER A 458 28.03 -8.72 -31.56
N ILE A 459 27.65 -8.78 -32.84
CA ILE A 459 26.24 -8.85 -33.26
C ILE A 459 25.54 -10.02 -32.55
N GLY A 460 24.33 -9.77 -32.04
CA GLY A 460 23.55 -10.75 -31.29
C GLY A 460 23.86 -10.83 -29.80
N ARG A 461 24.90 -10.14 -29.29
CA ARG A 461 25.10 -9.98 -27.84
C ARG A 461 23.93 -9.20 -27.25
N ILE A 462 23.46 -9.61 -26.08
CA ILE A 462 22.40 -8.90 -25.35
C ILE A 462 23.08 -7.99 -24.33
N LEU A 463 22.82 -6.69 -24.43
CA LEU A 463 23.29 -5.70 -23.46
C LEU A 463 22.19 -5.37 -22.46
N VAL A 464 22.57 -5.31 -21.19
CA VAL A 464 21.77 -4.86 -20.06
C VAL A 464 21.94 -3.35 -19.91
N LEU A 465 20.82 -2.63 -19.81
CA LEU A 465 20.75 -1.18 -19.74
C LEU A 465 19.84 -0.81 -18.57
N LYS A 466 20.22 0.17 -17.74
CA LYS A 466 19.33 0.66 -16.67
C LYS A 466 18.28 1.60 -17.24
N LYS A 467 16.99 1.42 -16.93
CA LYS A 467 15.93 2.34 -17.35
C LYS A 467 16.00 3.64 -16.55
N ARG A 468 15.60 4.74 -17.18
CA ARG A 468 15.63 6.10 -16.65
C ARG A 468 14.38 6.86 -17.02
#